data_AF-X0W9Y5-F1
#
_entry.id   AF-X0W9Y5-F1
#
_cell.length_a   1.000
_cell.length_b   1.000
_cell.length_c   1.000
_cell.angle_alpha   90.00
_cell.angle_beta   90.00
_cell.angle_gamma   90.00
#
_symmetry.space_group_name_H-M   'P 1'
#
loop_
_entity.id
_entity.type
_entity.pdbx_description
1 polymer ?
#
loop_
_entity_poly.entity_id
_entity_poly.type
_entity_poly.pdbx_seq_one_letter_code
_entity_poly.pdbx_strand_id
1 'polypeptide(L)'
;GGDLSPIRASVVDAMASGKLAAYAIHRSLIDGNTDLSLMDTTLGEGPAFSIEACFNPRQHWSPKSIAHVHELDLATCPLKTPVKQALRDPFERIRNFEEVVFPLDWDNAQEEASRCFFCGTCIGCDRCYIYCPEISILKPDQETETYRTNPDYCKGCGACASECVRDVLRMGEET
;
A
#
# COMPACT_ATOMS: atom_id res chain seq x y z
N GLY A 1 -19.18 -12.52 7.53
CA GLY A 1 -18.77 -12.37 6.12
C GLY A 1 -19.99 -11.96 5.33
N GLY A 2 -19.94 -10.85 4.59
CA GLY A 2 -21.08 -10.35 3.80
C GLY A 2 -21.99 -9.36 4.54
N ASP A 3 -23.20 -9.14 4.01
CA ASP A 3 -24.21 -8.12 4.38
C ASP A 3 -24.62 -8.06 5.87
N LEU A 4 -24.09 -8.95 6.71
CA LEU A 4 -24.25 -9.01 8.17
C LEU A 4 -23.15 -8.25 8.95
N SER A 5 -22.36 -7.39 8.31
CA SER A 5 -21.40 -6.50 9.00
C SER A 5 -22.11 -5.29 9.62
N PRO A 6 -21.95 -5.01 10.92
CA PRO A 6 -22.89 -4.17 11.67
C PRO A 6 -22.70 -2.65 11.51
N ILE A 7 -21.77 -2.18 10.68
CA ILE A 7 -21.33 -0.78 10.75
C ILE A 7 -21.70 0.02 9.48
N ARG A 8 -21.50 -0.54 8.27
CA ARG A 8 -21.93 0.03 6.98
C ARG A 8 -22.14 -1.09 5.96
N ALA A 9 -23.20 -1.00 5.14
CA ALA A 9 -23.39 -1.87 3.99
C ALA A 9 -22.47 -1.42 2.86
N SER A 10 -21.20 -1.86 2.89
CA SER A 10 -20.23 -1.58 1.83
C SER A 10 -19.64 -2.88 1.28
N VAL A 11 -19.36 -2.88 -0.03
CA VAL A 11 -18.66 -3.99 -0.70
C VAL A 11 -17.29 -4.24 -0.05
N VAL A 12 -16.63 -3.19 0.41
CA VAL A 12 -15.32 -3.27 1.07
C VAL A 12 -15.41 -4.07 2.37
N ASP A 13 -16.44 -3.81 3.20
CA ASP A 13 -16.64 -4.54 4.46
C ASP A 13 -17.04 -6.01 4.21
N ALA A 14 -17.82 -6.27 3.16
CA ALA A 14 -18.14 -7.63 2.73
C ALA A 14 -16.89 -8.40 2.30
N MET A 15 -16.01 -7.79 1.50
CA MET A 15 -14.73 -8.39 1.09
C MET A 15 -13.79 -8.60 2.29
N ALA A 16 -13.65 -7.61 3.17
CA ALA A 16 -12.80 -7.69 4.35
C ALA A 16 -13.25 -8.81 5.30
N SER A 17 -14.56 -8.90 5.55
CA SER A 17 -15.13 -9.97 6.38
C SER A 17 -15.02 -11.36 5.75
N GLY A 18 -15.02 -11.46 4.42
CA GLY A 18 -14.69 -12.69 3.69
C GLY A 18 -13.24 -13.13 3.90
N LYS A 19 -12.28 -12.19 3.80
CA LYS A 19 -10.86 -12.46 4.07
C LYS A 19 -10.62 -12.88 5.53
N LEU A 20 -11.28 -12.24 6.50
CA LEU A 20 -11.20 -12.62 7.91
C LEU A 20 -11.71 -14.04 8.14
N ALA A 21 -12.86 -14.39 7.54
CA ALA A 21 -13.41 -15.74 7.65
C ALA A 21 -12.45 -16.79 7.07
N ALA A 22 -11.86 -16.54 5.90
CA ALA A 22 -10.89 -17.43 5.30
C ALA A 22 -9.66 -17.65 6.20
N TYR A 23 -9.12 -16.57 6.79
CA TYR A 23 -8.00 -16.68 7.72
C TYR A 23 -8.38 -17.41 9.03
N ALA A 24 -9.56 -17.16 9.59
CA ALA A 24 -10.04 -17.85 10.79
C ALA A 24 -10.16 -19.35 10.57
N ILE A 25 -10.70 -19.77 9.41
CA ILE A 25 -10.78 -21.18 9.02
C ILE A 25 -9.37 -21.76 8.91
N HIS A 26 -8.45 -21.08 8.22
CA HIS A 26 -7.07 -21.52 8.08
C HIS A 26 -6.40 -21.78 9.43
N ARG A 27 -6.51 -20.84 10.38
CA ARG A 27 -5.87 -20.98 11.70
C ARG A 27 -6.54 -22.02 12.60
N SER A 28 -7.86 -22.18 12.48
CA SER A 28 -8.59 -23.27 13.13
C SER A 28 -8.10 -24.65 12.66
N LEU A 29 -7.81 -24.78 11.35
CA LEU A 29 -7.33 -26.04 10.79
C LEU A 29 -5.88 -26.37 11.15
N ILE A 30 -5.00 -25.38 11.31
CA ILE A 30 -3.58 -25.60 11.64
C ILE A 30 -3.37 -25.73 13.16
N ASP A 31 -3.86 -24.76 13.94
CA ASP A 31 -3.52 -24.61 15.36
C ASP A 31 -4.72 -24.88 16.29
N GLY A 32 -5.90 -25.22 15.75
CA GLY A 32 -7.14 -25.35 16.52
C GLY A 32 -7.63 -24.03 17.12
N ASN A 33 -7.01 -22.90 16.76
CA ASN A 33 -7.24 -21.60 17.38
C ASN A 33 -8.04 -20.69 16.43
N THR A 34 -9.14 -20.14 16.91
CA THR A 34 -10.01 -19.20 16.18
C THR A 34 -9.85 -17.76 16.64
N ASP A 35 -8.97 -17.47 17.59
CA ASP A 35 -8.81 -16.16 18.19
C ASP A 35 -8.07 -15.19 17.24
N LEU A 36 -8.84 -14.34 16.57
CA LEU A 36 -8.33 -13.33 15.64
C LEU A 36 -7.71 -12.11 16.32
N SER A 37 -7.80 -11.97 17.65
CA SER A 37 -7.20 -10.84 18.38
C SER A 37 -5.67 -10.78 18.28
N LEU A 38 -5.05 -11.90 17.86
CA LEU A 38 -3.60 -12.05 17.68
C LEU A 38 -3.11 -11.67 16.28
N MET A 39 -3.97 -11.09 15.43
CA MET A 39 -3.56 -10.60 14.10
C MET A 39 -2.68 -9.35 14.23
N ASP A 40 -1.36 -9.51 14.24
CA ASP A 40 -0.40 -8.39 14.21
C ASP A 40 -0.21 -7.77 12.81
N THR A 41 -1.19 -7.95 11.93
CA THR A 41 -1.12 -7.58 10.51
C THR A 41 -2.07 -6.46 10.13
N THR A 42 -2.50 -5.67 11.13
CA THR A 42 -3.32 -4.47 10.92
C THR A 42 -2.58 -3.46 10.03
N LEU A 43 -3.32 -2.81 9.15
CA LEU A 43 -2.82 -1.75 8.30
C LEU A 43 -2.88 -0.43 9.07
N GLY A 44 -1.70 0.07 9.46
CA GLY A 44 -1.57 1.23 10.34
C GLY A 44 -2.34 1.06 11.65
N GLU A 45 -3.06 2.12 12.04
CA GLU A 45 -3.94 2.15 13.22
C GLU A 45 -5.39 1.75 12.89
N GLY A 46 -5.67 1.40 11.63
CA GLY A 46 -7.01 1.10 11.15
C GLY A 46 -7.47 -0.33 11.46
N PRO A 47 -8.78 -0.61 11.29
CA PRO A 47 -9.34 -1.95 11.44
C PRO A 47 -9.05 -2.86 10.23
N ALA A 48 -8.47 -2.31 9.16
CA ALA A 48 -8.08 -3.08 7.98
C ALA A 48 -6.82 -3.90 8.29
N PHE A 49 -6.61 -4.99 7.55
CA PHE A 49 -5.46 -5.88 7.74
C PHE A 49 -4.93 -6.38 6.39
N SER A 50 -3.65 -6.75 6.37
CA SER A 50 -3.00 -7.34 5.20
C SER A 50 -3.05 -8.86 5.27
N ILE A 51 -3.83 -9.47 4.36
CA ILE A 51 -3.83 -10.92 4.20
C ILE A 51 -2.47 -11.44 3.72
N GLU A 52 -1.76 -10.66 2.90
CA GLU A 52 -0.42 -11.00 2.43
C GLU A 52 0.56 -11.09 3.59
N ALA A 53 0.50 -10.12 4.52
CA ALA A 53 1.36 -10.14 5.71
C ALA A 53 1.09 -11.37 6.61
N CYS A 54 -0.14 -11.90 6.60
CA CYS A 54 -0.49 -13.09 7.36
C CYS A 54 0.15 -14.37 6.82
N PHE A 55 0.31 -14.48 5.50
CA PHE A 55 0.78 -15.71 4.85
C PHE A 55 2.25 -15.62 4.41
N ASN A 56 2.68 -14.43 3.99
CA ASN A 56 4.01 -14.15 3.46
C ASN A 56 4.62 -12.94 4.21
N PRO A 57 4.98 -13.11 5.50
CA PRO A 57 5.63 -12.04 6.26
C PRO A 57 6.97 -11.68 5.61
N ARG A 58 7.15 -10.41 5.30
CA ARG A 58 8.38 -9.88 4.71
C ARG A 58 9.32 -9.43 5.82
N GLN A 59 10.60 -9.72 5.69
CA GLN A 59 11.61 -9.24 6.62
C GLN A 59 11.73 -7.71 6.53
N HIS A 60 11.88 -7.03 7.67
CA HIS A 60 12.04 -5.57 7.76
C HIS A 60 10.89 -4.74 7.14
N TRP A 61 9.70 -5.33 6.98
CA TRP A 61 8.49 -4.64 6.53
C TRP A 61 7.36 -4.91 7.50
N SER A 62 6.59 -3.88 7.85
CA SER A 62 5.43 -4.00 8.72
C SER A 62 4.20 -3.38 8.07
N PRO A 63 3.04 -4.07 8.07
CA PRO A 63 1.78 -3.50 7.58
C PRO A 63 1.31 -2.30 8.42
N LYS A 64 1.84 -2.11 9.63
CA LYS A 64 1.57 -0.94 10.46
C LYS A 64 2.28 0.32 9.98
N SER A 65 3.36 0.18 9.21
CA SER A 65 4.06 1.32 8.64
C SER A 65 3.30 1.79 7.40
N ILE A 66 2.67 2.96 7.51
CA ILE A 66 1.97 3.63 6.41
C ILE A 66 2.69 4.94 6.12
N ALA A 67 2.97 5.18 4.84
CA ALA A 67 3.46 6.48 4.39
C ALA A 67 2.34 7.52 4.48
N HIS A 68 2.53 8.55 5.30
CA HIS A 68 1.59 9.66 5.37
C HIS A 68 1.92 10.71 4.30
N VAL A 69 0.90 11.39 3.79
CA VAL A 69 1.05 12.39 2.71
C VAL A 69 2.08 13.47 3.07
N HIS A 70 2.15 13.88 4.34
CA HIS A 70 3.08 14.90 4.83
C HIS A 70 4.56 14.44 4.86
N GLU A 71 4.80 13.13 4.79
CA GLU A 71 6.13 12.52 4.73
C GLU A 71 6.63 12.36 3.28
N LEU A 72 5.74 12.51 2.30
CA LEU A 72 6.07 12.39 0.89
C LEU A 72 6.53 13.74 0.34
N ASP A 73 7.62 13.72 -0.44
CA ASP A 73 8.02 14.88 -1.23
C ASP A 73 7.12 15.03 -2.46
N LEU A 74 6.05 15.82 -2.28
CA LEU A 74 5.07 16.13 -3.32
C LEU A 74 5.59 17.13 -4.36
N ALA A 75 6.75 17.75 -4.17
CA ALA A 75 7.28 18.73 -5.13
C ALA A 75 7.54 18.09 -6.51
N THR A 76 7.82 16.78 -6.52
CA THR A 76 8.05 16.00 -7.74
C THR A 76 6.76 15.46 -8.37
N CYS A 77 5.61 15.64 -7.72
CA CYS A 77 4.34 15.05 -8.13
C CYS A 77 3.32 16.16 -8.47
N PRO A 78 3.13 16.50 -9.75
CA PRO A 78 2.20 17.56 -10.14
C PRO A 78 0.77 17.18 -9.76
N LEU A 79 0.11 18.05 -9.01
CA LEU A 79 -1.31 17.90 -8.71
C LEU A 79 -2.11 18.05 -10.00
N LYS A 80 -2.73 16.95 -10.44
CA LYS A 80 -3.68 16.93 -11.55
C LYS A 80 -5.09 16.79 -11.01
N THR A 81 -6.04 17.50 -11.60
CA THR A 81 -7.47 17.39 -11.29
C THR A 81 -8.02 16.05 -11.79
N PRO A 82 -8.86 15.35 -11.00
CA PRO A 82 -9.47 14.10 -11.47
C PRO A 82 -10.39 14.29 -12.67
N VAL A 83 -10.29 13.38 -13.63
CA VAL A 83 -11.26 13.23 -14.71
C VAL A 83 -12.61 12.83 -14.11
N LYS A 84 -13.66 13.56 -14.47
CA LYS A 84 -15.03 13.24 -14.04
C LYS A 84 -15.62 12.20 -14.97
N GLN A 85 -15.92 11.02 -14.44
CA GLN A 85 -16.63 9.98 -15.18
C GLN A 85 -18.07 10.41 -15.47
N ALA A 86 -18.54 10.11 -16.68
CA ALA A 86 -19.93 10.29 -17.01
C ALA A 86 -20.79 9.30 -16.20
N LEU A 87 -21.96 9.76 -15.80
CA LEU A 87 -22.93 8.93 -15.10
C LEU A 87 -24.14 8.73 -15.99
N ARG A 88 -24.69 7.51 -15.97
CA ARG A 88 -25.98 7.20 -16.62
C ARG A 88 -27.09 8.09 -16.07
N ASP A 89 -28.12 8.40 -16.86
CA ASP A 89 -29.24 9.22 -16.39
C ASP A 89 -30.00 8.53 -15.23
N PRO A 90 -30.38 9.24 -14.15
CA PRO A 90 -31.10 8.64 -13.01
C PRO A 90 -32.38 7.88 -13.39
N PHE A 91 -33.12 8.31 -14.41
CA PHE A 91 -34.34 7.63 -14.85
C PHE A 91 -34.07 6.31 -15.56
N GLU A 92 -32.86 6.11 -16.12
CA GLU A 92 -32.42 4.82 -16.64
C GLU A 92 -31.92 3.90 -15.53
N ARG A 93 -31.21 4.44 -14.53
CA ARG A 93 -30.64 3.67 -13.39
C ARG A 93 -31.69 2.89 -12.61
N ILE A 94 -32.92 3.40 -12.52
CA ILE A 94 -34.02 2.72 -11.80
C ILE A 94 -34.67 1.60 -12.60
N ARG A 95 -34.42 1.51 -13.91
CA ARG A 95 -35.11 0.58 -14.82
C ARG A 95 -34.32 -0.69 -15.12
N ASN A 96 -33.01 -0.68 -14.89
CA ASN A 96 -32.14 -1.82 -15.14
C ASN A 96 -30.98 -1.86 -14.12
N PHE A 97 -30.21 -2.94 -14.16
CA PHE A 97 -29.02 -3.11 -13.34
C PHE A 97 -27.74 -2.90 -14.16
N GLU A 98 -27.81 -2.09 -15.22
CA GLU A 98 -26.62 -1.79 -16.02
C GLU A 98 -25.67 -0.86 -15.24
N GLU A 99 -24.41 -0.85 -15.67
CA GLU A 99 -23.38 -0.01 -15.08
C GLU A 99 -23.82 1.47 -15.07
N VAL A 100 -23.60 2.12 -13.91
CA VAL A 100 -24.02 3.50 -13.66
C VAL A 100 -22.88 4.46 -13.98
N VAL A 101 -21.65 4.08 -13.63
CA VAL A 101 -20.46 4.89 -13.84
C VAL A 101 -19.78 4.41 -15.11
N PHE A 102 -19.79 5.23 -16.16
CA PHE A 102 -19.16 4.84 -17.41
C PHE A 102 -17.64 4.69 -17.25
N PRO A 103 -17.03 3.72 -17.96
CA PRO A 103 -15.58 3.55 -17.94
C PRO A 103 -14.90 4.80 -18.51
N LEU A 104 -13.67 5.06 -18.06
CA LEU A 104 -12.80 6.01 -18.73
C LEU A 104 -12.42 5.48 -20.10
N ASP A 105 -12.30 6.37 -21.09
CA ASP A 105 -11.60 6.02 -22.32
C ASP A 105 -10.12 5.77 -22.05
N TRP A 106 -9.43 5.22 -23.05
CA TRP A 106 -8.07 4.73 -22.87
C TRP A 106 -7.09 5.85 -22.51
N ASP A 107 -7.24 7.03 -23.11
CA ASP A 107 -6.37 8.18 -22.88
C ASP A 107 -6.58 8.72 -21.46
N ASN A 108 -7.83 8.92 -21.05
CA ASN A 108 -8.16 9.34 -19.69
C ASN A 108 -7.75 8.30 -18.65
N ALA A 109 -7.88 7.01 -18.94
CA ALA A 109 -7.44 5.94 -18.03
C ALA A 109 -5.91 5.96 -17.83
N GLN A 110 -5.15 6.19 -18.90
CA GLN A 110 -3.69 6.31 -18.82
C GLN A 110 -3.28 7.55 -18.04
N GLU A 111 -3.93 8.69 -18.28
CA GLU A 111 -3.68 9.91 -17.53
C GLU A 111 -4.00 9.74 -16.04
N GLU A 112 -5.13 9.12 -15.71
CA GLU A 112 -5.52 8.83 -14.33
C GLU A 112 -4.55 7.86 -13.63
N ALA A 113 -4.09 6.81 -14.32
CA ALA A 113 -3.06 5.92 -13.78
C ALA A 113 -1.74 6.66 -13.53
N SER A 114 -1.36 7.62 -14.40
CA SER A 114 -0.16 8.43 -14.24
C SER A 114 -0.19 9.38 -13.03
N ARG A 115 -1.37 9.62 -12.44
CA ARG A 115 -1.53 10.43 -11.22
C ARG A 115 -1.12 9.68 -9.96
N CYS A 116 -0.88 8.37 -10.02
CA CYS A 116 -0.52 7.57 -8.87
C CYS A 116 0.84 8.00 -8.29
N PHE A 117 0.87 8.24 -6.98
CA PHE A 117 2.06 8.64 -6.23
C PHE A 117 3.01 7.48 -5.89
N PHE A 118 2.77 6.24 -6.36
CA PHE A 118 3.56 5.03 -6.03
C PHE A 118 4.14 5.02 -4.59
N CYS A 119 3.34 5.44 -3.61
CA CYS A 119 3.80 5.62 -2.23
C CYS A 119 4.02 4.24 -1.57
N GLY A 120 5.00 4.16 -0.67
CA GLY A 120 5.30 2.91 0.05
C GLY A 120 5.89 1.80 -0.83
N THR A 121 6.32 2.09 -2.06
CA THR A 121 7.01 1.13 -2.93
C THR A 121 8.22 1.77 -3.60
N CYS A 122 9.36 1.07 -3.60
CA CYS A 122 10.57 1.52 -4.28
C CYS A 122 10.38 1.45 -5.80
N ILE A 123 10.68 2.54 -6.51
CA ILE A 123 10.54 2.63 -7.97
C ILE A 123 11.88 2.75 -8.72
N GLY A 124 13.02 2.51 -8.06
CA GLY A 124 14.30 2.56 -8.76
C GLY A 124 14.81 3.97 -9.10
N CYS A 125 14.37 5.02 -8.39
CA CYS A 125 14.63 6.42 -8.79
C CYS A 125 16.06 6.96 -8.50
N ASP A 126 16.98 6.14 -8.00
CA ASP A 126 18.38 6.49 -7.67
C ASP A 126 18.61 7.64 -6.65
N ARG A 127 17.58 8.31 -6.13
CA ARG A 127 17.77 9.43 -5.18
C ARG A 127 18.54 9.03 -3.93
N CYS A 128 18.14 7.96 -3.25
CA CYS A 128 18.83 7.49 -2.06
C CYS A 128 20.31 7.16 -2.32
N TYR A 129 20.62 6.64 -3.51
CA TYR A 129 21.99 6.36 -3.94
C TYR A 129 22.81 7.64 -4.17
N ILE A 130 22.25 8.63 -4.87
CA ILE A 130 22.92 9.89 -5.20
C ILE A 130 23.18 10.75 -3.95
N TYR A 131 22.23 10.79 -3.02
CA TYR A 131 22.29 11.64 -1.84
C TYR A 131 23.04 11.02 -0.66
N CYS A 132 23.48 9.76 -0.76
CA CYS A 132 24.26 9.13 0.29
C CYS A 132 25.71 9.65 0.28
N PRO A 133 26.17 10.39 1.32
CA PRO A 133 27.53 10.92 1.36
C PRO A 133 28.60 9.83 1.55
N GLU A 134 28.21 8.70 2.13
CA GLU A 134 29.10 7.58 2.48
C GLU A 134 29.13 6.48 1.40
N ILE A 135 28.33 6.62 0.34
CA ILE A 135 28.15 5.58 -0.71
C ILE A 135 27.76 4.22 -0.08
N SER A 136 26.92 4.27 0.96
CA SER A 136 26.47 3.09 1.69
C SER A 136 25.17 2.50 1.14
N ILE A 137 24.69 2.94 -0.02
CA ILE A 137 23.47 2.43 -0.67
C ILE A 137 23.84 1.49 -1.81
N LEU A 138 23.39 0.26 -1.74
CA LEU A 138 23.55 -0.79 -2.73
C LEU A 138 22.38 -0.75 -3.71
N LYS A 139 22.68 -0.79 -5.02
CA LYS A 139 21.66 -0.82 -6.07
C LYS A 139 20.94 -2.19 -6.10
N PRO A 140 19.69 -2.25 -6.60
CA PRO A 140 19.01 -3.51 -6.90
C PRO A 140 19.87 -4.42 -7.80
N ASP A 141 19.77 -5.73 -7.59
CA ASP A 141 20.52 -6.77 -8.29
C ASP A 141 19.60 -7.96 -8.66
N GLN A 142 20.16 -9.08 -9.12
CA GLN A 142 19.35 -10.27 -9.47
C GLN A 142 18.63 -10.88 -8.26
N GLU A 143 19.08 -10.60 -7.05
CA GLU A 143 18.52 -11.14 -5.81
C GLU A 143 17.59 -10.13 -5.11
N THR A 144 17.66 -8.85 -5.48
CA THR A 144 16.84 -7.79 -4.86
C THR A 144 16.27 -6.76 -5.81
N GLU A 145 14.99 -6.51 -5.61
CA GLU A 145 14.19 -5.56 -6.38
C GLU A 145 14.27 -4.12 -5.84
N THR A 146 14.93 -3.91 -4.69
CA THR A 146 15.00 -2.60 -4.00
C THR A 146 16.41 -2.25 -3.56
N TYR A 147 16.68 -0.95 -3.39
CA TYR A 147 17.95 -0.51 -2.79
C TYR A 147 18.08 -1.02 -1.35
N ARG A 148 19.32 -1.33 -0.96
CA ARG A 148 19.66 -1.76 0.40
C ARG A 148 20.74 -0.86 0.99
N THR A 149 20.72 -0.68 2.29
CA THR A 149 21.81 0.00 3.00
C THR A 149 22.87 -1.02 3.37
N ASN A 150 24.14 -0.70 3.13
CA ASN A 150 25.28 -1.43 3.66
C ASN A 150 25.62 -0.86 5.07
N PRO A 151 25.31 -1.59 6.15
CA PRO A 151 25.50 -1.12 7.52
C PRO A 151 26.97 -0.82 7.85
N ASP A 152 27.91 -1.61 7.32
CA ASP A 152 29.35 -1.46 7.61
C ASP A 152 29.90 -0.08 7.21
N TYR A 153 29.28 0.55 6.21
CA TYR A 153 29.67 1.86 5.71
C TYR A 153 28.69 2.97 6.12
N CYS A 154 27.49 2.62 6.61
CA CYS A 154 26.50 3.60 7.02
C CYS A 154 26.95 4.37 8.27
N LYS A 155 26.87 5.71 8.23
CA LYS A 155 27.15 6.58 9.39
C LYS A 155 25.91 7.16 10.06
N GLY A 156 24.71 6.75 9.61
CA GLY A 156 23.45 7.16 10.24
C GLY A 156 23.03 8.62 9.99
N CYS A 157 23.52 9.28 8.93
CA CYS A 157 23.18 10.69 8.66
C CYS A 157 21.73 10.94 8.22
N GLY A 158 21.02 9.91 7.73
CA GLY A 158 19.61 9.99 7.32
C GLY A 158 19.31 10.68 5.99
N ALA A 159 20.32 11.15 5.25
CA ALA A 159 20.12 11.83 3.97
C ALA A 159 19.36 10.97 2.93
N CYS A 160 19.63 9.66 2.88
CA CYS A 160 18.93 8.76 1.95
C CYS A 160 17.44 8.59 2.29
N ALA A 161 17.09 8.62 3.58
CA ALA A 161 15.71 8.51 4.05
C ALA A 161 14.94 9.81 3.81
N SER A 162 15.54 10.97 4.11
CA SER A 162 14.90 12.28 3.88
C SER A 162 14.62 12.56 2.40
N GLU A 163 15.47 12.05 1.51
CA GLU A 163 15.36 12.25 0.06
C GLU A 163 14.49 11.20 -0.63
N CYS A 164 13.94 10.26 0.13
CA CYS A 164 13.09 9.20 -0.40
C CYS A 164 11.67 9.71 -0.68
N VAL A 165 11.40 10.11 -1.92
CA VAL A 165 10.09 10.63 -2.35
C VAL A 165 8.92 9.63 -2.22
N ARG A 166 9.20 8.34 -1.97
CA ARG A 166 8.19 7.28 -1.80
C ARG A 166 8.07 6.78 -0.36
N ASP A 167 8.87 7.34 0.56
CA ASP A 167 8.88 6.97 1.98
C ASP A 167 9.08 5.46 2.22
N VAL A 168 10.01 4.85 1.48
CA VAL A 168 10.37 3.43 1.62
C VAL A 168 11.64 3.18 2.41
N LEU A 169 12.40 4.25 2.70
CA LEU A 169 13.60 4.20 3.52
C LEU A 169 13.29 4.87 4.86
N ARG A 170 13.48 4.15 5.95
CA ARG A 170 13.31 4.65 7.31
C ARG A 170 14.63 4.56 8.06
N MET A 171 14.86 5.51 8.95
CA MET A 171 15.96 5.43 9.91
C MET A 171 15.60 4.47 11.03
N GLY A 172 16.55 3.63 11.42
CA GLY A 172 16.39 2.67 12.51
C GLY A 172 17.75 2.28 13.05
N GLU A 173 17.75 1.73 14.25
CA GLU A 173 18.93 1.10 14.84
C GLU A 173 19.04 -0.34 14.35
N GLU A 174 20.26 -0.82 14.16
CA GLU A 174 20.49 -2.24 13.89
C GLU A 174 20.01 -3.05 15.10
N THR A 175 19.02 -3.91 14.87
CA THR A 175 18.47 -4.85 15.87
C THR A 175 18.64 -6.28 15.39
#